data_AF-A0A2P5M0J7-F1
#
_entry.id   AF-A0A2P5M0J7-F1
#
_cell.length_a   1.000
_cell.length_b   1.000
_cell.length_c   1.000
_cell.angle_alpha   90.00
_cell.angle_beta   90.00
_cell.angle_gamma   90.00
#
_symmetry.space_group_name_H-M   'P 1'
#
loop_
_entity.id
_entity.type
_entity.pdbx_description
1 polymer ?
#
loop_
_entity_poly.entity_id
_entity_poly.type
_entity_poly.pdbx_seq_one_letter_code
_entity_poly.pdbx_strand_id
1 'polypeptide(L)' 'MVNAAGKTSDDRIAEMAYYKAEKRGFEPGHEMDDWLTAEQEYHLIYHI' A
#
# COMPACT_ATOMS: atom_id res chain seq x y z
N MET A 1 -13.30 -25.16 -6.25
CA MET A 1 -13.63 -23.92 -5.52
C MET A 1 -12.33 -23.15 -5.43
N VAL A 2 -12.22 -22.02 -6.14
CA VAL A 2 -10.99 -21.22 -6.14
C VAL A 2 -10.79 -20.67 -4.72
N ASN A 3 -9.73 -21.10 -4.05
CA ASN A 3 -9.32 -20.47 -2.80
C ASN A 3 -8.81 -19.09 -3.18
N ALA A 4 -9.67 -18.07 -3.11
CA ALA A 4 -9.23 -16.70 -3.13
C ALA A 4 -8.39 -16.50 -1.86
N ALA A 5 -7.08 -16.68 -1.97
CA ALA A 5 -6.14 -16.29 -0.94
C ALA A 5 -6.48 -14.83 -0.59
N GLY A 6 -6.94 -14.58 0.63
CA GLY A 6 -7.32 -13.24 1.05
C GLY A 6 -6.14 -12.28 0.87
N LYS A 7 -6.42 -11.03 0.49
CA LYS A 7 -5.41 -9.96 0.37
C LYS A 7 -4.48 -9.97 1.59
N THR A 8 -3.18 -10.12 1.33
CA THR A 8 -2.10 -10.07 2.31
C THR A 8 -1.90 -8.65 2.86
N SER A 9 -1.05 -8.49 3.88
CA SER A 9 -0.63 -7.16 4.35
C SER A 9 0.03 -6.36 3.23
N ASP A 10 0.92 -7.00 2.46
CA ASP A 10 1.61 -6.40 1.32
C ASP A 10 0.62 -5.93 0.25
N ASP A 11 -0.45 -6.69 -0.03
CA ASP A 11 -1.48 -6.28 -0.99
C ASP A 11 -2.20 -4.99 -0.55
N ARG A 12 -2.42 -4.82 0.77
CA ARG A 12 -3.06 -3.63 1.33
C ARG A 12 -2.12 -2.43 1.34
N ILE A 13 -0.84 -2.66 1.68
CA ILE A 13 0.20 -1.63 1.62
C ILE A 13 0.38 -1.16 0.17
N ALA A 14 0.44 -2.07 -0.79
CA ALA A 14 0.55 -1.77 -2.21
C ALA A 14 -0.64 -0.94 -2.73
N GLU A 15 -1.87 -1.29 -2.33
CA GLU A 15 -3.07 -0.53 -2.67
C GLU A 15 -3.03 0.90 -2.09
N MET A 16 -2.59 1.05 -0.84
CA MET A 16 -2.42 2.37 -0.22
C MET A 16 -1.31 3.20 -0.90
N ALA A 17 -0.18 2.58 -1.23
CA ALA A 17 0.92 3.22 -1.96
C ALA A 17 0.48 3.65 -3.37
N TYR A 18 -0.30 2.82 -4.07
CA TYR A 18 -0.88 3.15 -5.37
C TYR A 18 -1.73 4.42 -5.31
N TYR A 19 -2.61 4.57 -4.30
CA TYR A 19 -3.41 5.78 -4.17
C TYR A 19 -2.59 7.03 -3.83
N LYS A 20 -1.44 6.89 -3.16
CA LYS A 20 -0.50 8.00 -2.95
C LYS A 20 0.16 8.41 -4.26
N ALA A 21 0.58 7.44 -5.06
CA ALA A 21 1.06 7.65 -6.43
C ALA A 21 0.03 8.34 -7.32
N GLU A 22 -1.20 7.86 -7.31
CA GLU A 22 -2.28 8.44 -8.08
C GLU A 22 -2.54 9.92 -7.71
N LYS A 23 -2.53 10.25 -6.41
CA LYS A 23 -2.76 11.63 -5.94
C LYS A 23 -1.72 12.64 -6.43
N ARG A 24 -0.49 12.21 -6.71
CA ARG A 24 0.55 13.07 -7.32
C ARG A 24 0.69 12.89 -8.84
N GLY A 25 -0.20 12.13 -9.49
CA GLY A 25 -0.13 11.87 -10.93
C GLY A 25 0.99 10.91 -11.35
N PHE A 26 1.36 9.98 -10.47
CA PHE A 26 2.39 8.95 -10.72
C PHE A 26 3.77 9.51 -11.09
N GLU A 27 4.15 10.67 -10.54
CA GLU A 27 5.50 11.19 -10.71
C GLU A 27 6.53 10.15 -10.20
N PRO A 28 7.55 9.80 -11.02
CA PRO A 28 8.54 8.79 -10.67
C PRO A 28 9.53 9.29 -9.60
N GLY A 29 10.18 8.37 -8.90
CA GLY A 29 11.17 8.69 -7.85
C GLY A 29 10.59 8.80 -6.44
N HIS A 30 9.29 8.51 -6.27
CA HIS A 30 8.58 8.55 -5.00
C HIS A 30 7.98 7.18 -4.60
N GLU A 31 8.26 6.13 -5.38
CA GLU A 31 7.65 4.81 -5.20
C GLU A 31 8.01 4.21 -3.84
N MET A 32 9.26 4.37 -3.41
CA MET A 32 9.73 3.89 -2.11
C MET A 32 9.08 4.68 -0.96
N ASP A 33 8.99 5.99 -1.10
CA ASP A 33 8.39 6.85 -0.07
C ASP A 33 6.89 6.54 0.10
N ASP A 34 6.18 6.29 -1.00
CA ASP A 34 4.78 5.85 -0.96
C ASP A 34 4.62 4.54 -0.20
N TRP A 35 5.49 3.58 -0.49
CA TRP A 35 5.48 2.28 0.16
C TRP A 35 5.72 2.43 1.66
N LEU A 36 6.80 3.11 2.06
CA LEU A 36 7.14 3.30 3.47
C LEU A 36 6.04 4.05 4.23
N THR A 37 5.44 5.07 3.60
CA THR A 37 4.32 5.81 4.20
C THR A 37 3.09 4.92 4.32
N ALA A 38 2.78 4.13 3.29
CA ALA A 38 1.65 3.21 3.30
C ALA A 38 1.83 2.10 4.35
N GLU A 39 3.04 1.58 4.50
CA GLU A 39 3.41 0.59 5.51
C GLU A 39 3.23 1.16 6.93
N GLN A 40 3.75 2.37 7.19
CA GLN A 40 3.53 3.05 8.47
C GLN A 40 2.04 3.26 8.77
N GLU A 41 1.28 3.77 7.80
CA GLU A 41 -0.17 3.95 7.97
C GLU A 41 -0.88 2.61 8.20
N TYR A 42 -0.48 1.55 7.50
CA TYR A 42 -1.00 0.20 7.72
C TYR A 42 -0.75 -0.24 9.17
N HIS A 43 0.48 -0.15 9.68
CA HIS A 43 0.77 -0.52 11.07
C HIS A 43 -0.04 0.30 12.09
N LEU A 44 -0.21 1.60 11.85
CA LEU A 44 -1.04 2.47 12.68
C LEU A 44 -2.53 2.08 12.67
N ILE A 45 -3.07 1.76 11.49
CA ILE A 45 -4.48 1.39 11.34
C ILE A 45 -4.73 0.03 12.00
N TYR A 46 -3.85 -0.95 11.78
CA TYR A 46 -4.08 -2.33 12.18
C TYR A 46 -3.53 -2.68 13.57
N HIS A 47 -2.85 -1.77 14.28
CA HIS A 47 -2.36 -1.95 15.67
C HIS A 47 -1.65 -3.29 15.90
N ILE A 48 -0.76 -3.65 14.97
CA ILE A 48 -0.02 -4.93 14.93
C ILE A 48 1.48 -4.71 15.00
#